data_AF-A0A2V6UQK9-F1
#
_entry.id   AF-A0A2V6UQK9-F1
#
_cell.length_a   1.000
_cell.length_b   1.000
_cell.length_c   1.000
_cell.angle_alpha   90.00
_cell.angle_beta   90.00
_cell.angle_gamma   90.00
#
_symmetry.space_group_name_H-M   'P 1'
#
loop_
_entity.id
_entity.type
_entity.pdbx_description
1 polymer ?
#
loop_
_entity_poly.entity_id
_entity_poly.type
_entity_poly.pdbx_seq_one_letter_code
_entity_poly.pdbx_strand_id
1 'polypeptide(L)'
;MLERMVRTLAHRGPDTFGYHVDGSAALGIARLRVIDLVTGDQPIGNEDGTVHVALNGEVYGFAALRAHLERGGHRFRTASDTEVIVHAWEEYGEHC
;
A
#
# COMPACT_ATOMS: atom_id res chain seq x y z
N MET A 1 -1.33 -21.33 1.92
CA MET A 1 -0.41 -21.17 3.07
C MET A 1 -0.40 -19.73 3.57
N LEU A 2 -0.10 -18.76 2.69
CA LEU A 2 -0.10 -17.32 3.00
C LEU A 2 -1.38 -16.83 3.70
N GLU A 3 -2.56 -17.15 3.17
CA GLU A 3 -3.84 -16.75 3.79
C GLU A 3 -3.97 -17.17 5.26
N ARG A 4 -3.59 -18.42 5.58
CA ARG A 4 -3.63 -18.91 6.95
C ARG A 4 -2.69 -18.12 7.86
N MET A 5 -1.52 -17.72 7.36
CA MET A 5 -0.56 -16.90 8.11
C MET A 5 -1.12 -15.51 8.37
N VAL A 6 -1.64 -14.83 7.34
CA VAL A 6 -2.21 -13.48 7.48
C VAL A 6 -3.43 -13.48 8.41
N ARG A 7 -4.29 -14.50 8.35
CA ARG A 7 -5.46 -14.63 9.24
C ARG A 7 -5.09 -14.69 10.73
N THR A 8 -3.88 -15.14 11.09
CA THR A 8 -3.41 -15.07 12.50
C THR A 8 -3.28 -13.63 13.00
N LEU A 9 -3.12 -12.66 12.09
CA LEU A 9 -3.01 -11.23 12.39
C LEU A 9 -4.35 -10.49 12.37
N ALA A 10 -5.49 -11.20 12.27
CA ALA A 10 -6.83 -10.59 12.23
C ALA A 10 -7.09 -9.62 13.39
N HIS A 11 -6.55 -9.88 14.57
CA HIS A 11 -6.68 -9.00 15.73
C HIS A 11 -6.00 -7.63 15.57
N ARG A 12 -5.09 -7.47 14.60
CA ARG A 12 -4.43 -6.19 14.27
C ARG A 12 -5.10 -5.46 13.10
N GLY A 13 -5.94 -6.14 12.35
CA GLY A 13 -6.59 -5.62 11.15
C GLY A 13 -7.78 -6.48 10.77
N PRO A 14 -8.92 -6.32 11.47
CA PRO A 14 -10.06 -7.21 11.32
C PRO A 14 -10.93 -6.90 10.09
N ASP A 15 -10.71 -5.76 9.43
CA ASP A 15 -11.64 -5.25 8.42
C ASP A 15 -11.44 -5.92 7.06
N THR A 16 -10.20 -6.00 6.59
CA THR A 16 -9.87 -6.70 5.33
C THR A 16 -8.58 -7.49 5.40
N PHE A 17 -8.49 -8.50 4.53
CA PHE A 17 -7.29 -9.28 4.32
C PHE A 17 -6.92 -9.20 2.85
N GLY A 18 -5.64 -8.96 2.56
CA GLY A 18 -5.16 -8.87 1.19
C GLY A 18 -3.84 -9.58 0.99
N TYR A 19 -3.59 -9.93 -0.27
CA TYR A 19 -2.51 -10.82 -0.69
C TYR A 19 -2.01 -10.40 -2.06
N HIS A 20 -0.70 -10.46 -2.25
CA HIS A 20 -0.06 -10.35 -3.56
C HIS A 20 1.02 -11.42 -3.64
N VAL A 21 1.08 -12.16 -4.76
CA VAL A 21 2.06 -13.23 -4.97
C VAL A 21 2.66 -13.02 -6.35
N ASP A 22 3.99 -12.94 -6.40
CA ASP A 22 4.75 -12.84 -7.63
C ASP A 22 5.95 -13.81 -7.58
N GLY A 23 5.88 -14.86 -8.40
CA GLY A 23 6.87 -15.94 -8.42
C GLY A 23 7.12 -16.56 -7.03
N SER A 24 8.32 -16.36 -6.51
CA SER A 24 8.77 -16.86 -5.20
C SER A 24 8.53 -15.89 -4.04
N ALA A 25 8.02 -14.68 -4.32
CA ALA A 25 7.75 -13.64 -3.34
C ALA A 25 6.24 -13.51 -3.06
N ALA A 26 5.90 -13.15 -1.83
CA ALA A 26 4.52 -12.90 -1.43
C ALA A 26 4.42 -11.80 -0.37
N LEU A 27 3.41 -10.95 -0.52
CA LEU A 27 2.97 -9.95 0.45
C LEU A 27 1.59 -10.33 0.97
N GLY A 28 1.35 -10.10 2.26
CA GLY A 28 0.06 -10.34 2.87
C GLY A 28 -0.18 -9.39 4.04
N ILE A 29 -1.42 -8.93 4.19
CA ILE A 29 -1.79 -7.94 5.21
C ILE A 29 -3.19 -8.19 5.76
N ALA A 30 -3.33 -8.02 7.07
CA ALA A 30 -4.60 -7.84 7.76
C ALA A 30 -4.73 -6.34 8.07
N ARG A 31 -5.74 -5.68 7.52
CA ARG A 31 -5.88 -4.23 7.51
C ARG A 31 -6.96 -3.77 8.50
N LEU A 32 -6.62 -2.78 9.32
CA LEU A 32 -7.57 -1.92 10.02
C LEU A 32 -7.77 -0.68 9.14
N ARG A 33 -9.01 -0.38 8.75
CA ARG A 33 -9.33 0.73 7.85
C ARG A 33 -9.45 2.02 8.67
N VAL A 34 -8.43 2.88 8.57
CA VAL A 34 -8.40 4.19 9.24
C VAL A 34 -8.48 5.33 8.22
N ILE A 35 -7.53 5.38 7.29
CA ILE A 35 -7.52 6.34 6.17
C ILE A 35 -7.96 5.61 4.91
N ASP A 36 -8.88 6.23 4.15
CA ASP A 36 -9.50 5.66 2.95
C ASP A 36 -10.13 4.28 3.18
N LEU A 37 -11.39 4.32 3.63
CA LEU A 37 -12.18 3.14 4.00
C LEU A 37 -12.68 2.34 2.79
N VAL A 38 -12.58 2.89 1.57
CA VAL A 38 -13.26 2.34 0.38
C VAL A 38 -12.25 1.84 -0.64
N THR A 39 -11.24 2.64 -0.97
CA THR A 39 -10.30 2.32 -2.06
C THR A 39 -8.93 1.87 -1.56
N GLY A 40 -8.62 2.05 -0.28
CA GLY A 40 -7.29 1.79 0.28
C GLY A 40 -6.97 0.33 0.62
N ASP A 41 -7.63 -0.65 0.00
CA ASP A 41 -7.30 -2.05 0.24
C ASP A 41 -5.88 -2.36 -0.25
N GLN A 42 -5.15 -3.14 0.54
CA GLN A 42 -3.74 -3.44 0.36
C GLN A 42 -3.52 -4.94 0.12
N PRO A 43 -2.44 -5.38 -0.55
CA PRO A 43 -1.33 -4.58 -1.07
C PRO A 43 -1.70 -3.64 -2.23
N ILE A 44 -1.13 -2.44 -2.23
CA ILE A 44 -1.35 -1.42 -3.28
C ILE A 44 -0.20 -1.50 -4.29
N GLY A 45 -0.52 -1.46 -5.59
CA GLY A 45 0.47 -1.42 -6.66
C GLY A 45 0.57 -0.05 -7.34
N ASN A 46 1.74 0.27 -7.89
CA ASN A 46 1.91 1.39 -8.82
C ASN A 46 1.18 1.13 -10.16
N GLU A 47 1.09 2.13 -11.04
CA GLU A 47 0.23 2.20 -12.22
C GLU A 47 0.34 0.98 -13.14
N ASP A 48 1.56 0.49 -13.33
CA ASP A 48 1.86 -0.66 -14.18
C ASP A 48 1.96 -1.99 -13.43
N GLY A 49 1.84 -1.96 -12.09
CA GLY A 49 1.85 -3.14 -11.23
C GLY A 49 3.24 -3.77 -11.08
N THR A 50 4.32 -3.02 -11.32
CA THR A 50 5.70 -3.51 -11.13
C THR A 50 6.20 -3.32 -9.70
N VAL A 51 5.58 -2.42 -8.92
CA VAL A 51 5.92 -2.14 -7.51
C VAL A 51 4.68 -2.31 -6.64
N HIS A 52 4.80 -3.02 -5.52
CA HIS A 52 3.71 -3.25 -4.58
C HIS A 52 4.12 -2.96 -3.14
N VAL A 53 3.19 -2.40 -2.35
CA VAL A 53 3.40 -2.08 -0.93
C VAL A 53 2.31 -2.66 -0.04
N ALA A 54 2.70 -3.08 1.17
CA ALA A 54 1.80 -3.29 2.29
C ALA A 54 2.37 -2.54 3.51
N LEU A 55 1.56 -1.71 4.16
CA LEU A 55 1.94 -0.86 5.27
C LEU A 55 1.11 -1.18 6.51
N ASN A 56 1.80 -1.45 7.62
CA ASN A 56 1.21 -1.41 8.96
C ASN A 56 1.65 -0.12 9.66
N GLY A 57 0.91 0.97 9.47
CA GLY A 57 1.27 2.28 9.97
C GLY A 57 0.46 3.38 9.27
N GLU A 58 0.92 4.62 9.44
CA GLU A 58 0.37 5.82 8.79
C GLU A 58 1.52 6.69 8.28
N VAL A 59 1.41 7.19 7.05
CA VAL A 59 2.35 8.16 6.48
C VAL A 59 1.87 9.58 6.78
N TYR A 60 2.44 10.19 7.82
CA TYR A 60 2.12 11.58 8.14
C TYR A 60 2.57 12.55 7.04
N GLY A 61 1.76 13.56 6.77
CA GLY A 61 2.06 14.56 5.74
C GLY A 61 1.94 14.05 4.30
N PHE A 62 1.39 12.84 4.09
CA PHE A 62 1.26 12.24 2.75
C PHE A 62 0.54 13.13 1.74
N ALA A 63 -0.37 14.01 2.17
CA ALA A 63 -1.08 14.92 1.26
C ALA A 63 -0.12 15.87 0.50
N ALA A 64 0.91 16.38 1.18
CA ALA A 64 1.90 17.25 0.54
C ALA A 64 2.80 16.46 -0.43
N LEU A 65 3.22 15.26 -0.02
CA LEU A 65 4.01 14.35 -0.85
C LEU A 65 3.22 13.89 -2.08
N ARG A 66 1.96 13.47 -1.90
CA ARG A 66 1.04 13.13 -2.98
C ARG A 66 0.94 14.26 -3.99
N ALA A 67 0.68 15.48 -3.54
CA ALA A 67 0.58 16.63 -4.44
C ALA A 67 1.89 16.89 -5.21
N HIS A 68 3.05 16.60 -4.61
CA HIS A 68 4.34 16.67 -5.30
C HIS A 68 4.47 15.58 -6.37
N LEU A 69 4.17 14.33 -6.04
CA LEU A 69 4.24 13.19 -6.95
C LEU A 69 3.21 13.31 -8.10
N GLU A 70 2.00 13.80 -7.82
CA GLU A 70 1.00 14.08 -8.86
C GLU A 70 1.50 15.14 -9.86
N ARG A 71 2.26 16.15 -9.41
CA ARG A 71 2.93 17.11 -10.31
C ARG A 71 4.08 16.48 -11.09
N GLY A 72 4.72 15.45 -10.55
CA GLY A 72 5.73 14.62 -11.22
C GLY A 72 5.14 13.69 -12.28
N GLY A 73 3.81 13.49 -12.30
CA GLY A 73 3.10 12.70 -13.30
C GLY A 73 2.53 11.37 -12.78
N HIS A 74 2.71 11.06 -11.49
CA HIS A 74 2.14 9.86 -10.86
C HIS A 74 0.61 9.97 -10.74
N ARG A 75 -0.08 8.85 -10.94
CA ARG A 75 -1.53 8.71 -10.93
C ARG A 75 -1.97 7.75 -9.83
N PHE A 76 -2.45 8.35 -8.76
CA PHE A 76 -3.03 7.66 -7.62
C PHE A 76 -4.42 7.10 -7.95
N ARG A 77 -4.70 5.89 -7.47
CA ARG A 77 -5.98 5.17 -7.61
C ARG A 77 -6.77 5.08 -6.31
N THR A 78 -6.16 5.42 -5.18
CA THR A 78 -6.75 5.42 -3.86
C THR A 78 -6.66 6.81 -3.23
N ALA A 79 -7.33 7.01 -2.10
CA ALA A 79 -7.12 8.14 -1.22
C ALA A 79 -6.26 7.76 0.01
N SER A 80 -5.67 6.55 0.03
CA SER A 80 -4.85 6.07 1.12
C SER A 80 -3.50 6.76 1.14
N ASP A 81 -3.04 7.07 2.34
CA ASP A 81 -1.68 7.47 2.65
C ASP A 81 -0.63 6.44 2.21
N THR A 82 -0.98 5.15 2.19
CA THR A 82 -0.05 4.07 1.83
C THR A 82 0.41 4.15 0.36
N GLU A 83 -0.43 4.64 -0.55
CA GLU A 83 -0.12 4.65 -1.99
C GLU A 83 1.03 5.62 -2.33
N VAL A 84 1.31 6.63 -1.50
CA VAL A 84 2.46 7.50 -1.76
C VAL A 84 3.79 6.75 -1.72
N ILE A 85 3.85 5.59 -1.05
CA ILE A 85 5.07 4.80 -0.93
C ILE A 85 5.47 4.19 -2.28
N VAL A 86 4.53 3.64 -3.05
CA VAL A 86 4.86 3.04 -4.35
C VAL A 86 5.36 4.10 -5.32
N HIS A 87 4.73 5.28 -5.33
CA HIS A 87 5.14 6.38 -6.21
C HIS A 87 6.42 7.08 -5.73
N ALA A 88 6.65 7.21 -4.42
CA ALA A 88 7.93 7.71 -3.90
C ALA A 88 9.09 6.77 -4.25
N TRP A 89 8.86 5.45 -4.24
CA TRP A 89 9.84 4.48 -4.69
C TRP A 89 10.13 4.60 -6.19
N GLU A 90 9.12 4.85 -7.03
CA GLU A 90 9.31 5.11 -8.46
C GLU A 90 10.16 6.37 -8.73
N GLU A 91 9.90 7.44 -7.99
CA GLU A 91 10.59 8.73 -8.18
C GLU A 91 12.03 8.72 -7.61
N TYR A 92 12.22 8.15 -6.41
CA TYR A 92 13.46 8.29 -5.65
C TYR A 92 14.25 7.00 -5.44
N GLY A 93 13.65 5.82 -5.68
CA GLY A 93 14.27 4.52 -5.41
C GLY A 93 14.75 4.40 -3.96
N GLU A 94 16.00 3.97 -3.77
CA GLU A 94 16.61 3.79 -2.44
C GLU A 94 16.78 5.10 -1.64
N HIS A 95 16.57 6.26 -2.27
CA HIS A 95 16.64 7.57 -1.63
C HIS A 95 15.28 8.10 -1.17
N CYS A 96 14.21 7.30 -1.26
CA CYS A 96 12.87 7.69 -0.81
C CYS A 96 12.78 7.93 0.71
#